data_AF-A0A7X4B846-F1
#
_entry.id   AF-A0A7X4B846-F1
#
_cell.length_a   1.000
_cell.length_b   1.000
_cell.length_c   1.000
_cell.angle_alpha   90.00
_cell.angle_beta   90.00
_cell.angle_gamma   90.00
#
_symmetry.space_group_name_H-M   'P 1'
#
loop_
_entity.id
_entity.type
_entity.pdbx_description
1 polymer ?
#
loop_
_entity_poly.entity_id
_entity_poly.type
_entity_poly.pdbx_seq_one_letter_code
_entity_poly.pdbx_strand_id
1 'polypeptide(L)' 'SYISSAGLRSILLIAKTLKGKNTKFMLCSLPEPIKEIVEIAGFDKIIDVLQSRTAAVEAIKG' A
#
# COMPACT_ATOMS: atom_id res chain seq x y z
N SER A 1 5.42 14.72 4.95
CA SER A 1 4.13 14.00 4.94
C SER A 1 4.00 13.13 6.16
N TYR A 2 2.87 13.19 6.87
CA TYR A 2 2.58 12.47 8.11
C TYR A 2 1.41 11.51 7.89
N ILE A 3 1.49 10.32 8.49
CA ILE A 3 0.37 9.40 8.62
C ILE A 3 0.26 8.97 10.08
N SER A 4 -0.95 9.00 10.63
CA SER A 4 -1.19 8.55 12.00
C SER A 4 -1.23 7.03 12.07
N SER A 5 -1.07 6.47 13.27
CA SER A 5 -1.23 5.03 13.49
C SER A 5 -2.62 4.52 13.10
N ALA A 6 -3.65 5.37 13.23
CA ALA A 6 -4.99 5.07 12.76
C ALA A 6 -5.02 4.93 11.23
N GLY A 7 -4.41 5.86 10.49
CA GLY A 7 -4.33 5.79 9.03
C GLY A 7 -3.62 4.52 8.53
N LEU A 8 -2.49 4.16 9.16
CA LEU A 8 -1.77 2.92 8.86
C LEU A 8 -2.62 1.67 9.11
N ARG A 9 -3.35 1.62 10.23
CA ARG A 9 -4.26 0.50 10.52
C ARG A 9 -5.42 0.42 9.53
N SER A 10 -5.98 1.56 9.13
CA SER A 10 -7.04 1.62 8.12
C SER A 10 -6.57 1.04 6.78
N ILE A 11 -5.38 1.43 6.32
CA ILE A 11 -4.78 0.89 5.08
C ILE A 11 -4.59 -0.63 5.19
N LEU A 12 -4.07 -1.12 6.31
CA LEU A 12 -3.87 -2.55 6.52
C LEU A 12 -5.18 -3.34 6.56
N LEU A 13 -6.22 -2.80 7.20
CA LEU A 13 -7.54 -3.41 7.23
C LEU A 13 -8.11 -3.55 5.82
N ILE A 14 -8.05 -2.48 5.02
CA ILE A 14 -8.49 -2.48 3.62
C ILE A 14 -7.75 -3.55 2.83
N ALA A 15 -6.42 -3.59 2.93
CA ALA A 15 -5.60 -4.59 2.24
C ALA A 15 -5.98 -6.03 2.59
N LYS A 16 -6.14 -6.32 3.89
CA LYS A 16 -6.57 -7.65 4.35
C LYS A 16 -7.97 -8.02 3.85
N THR A 17 -8.91 -7.08 3.90
CA THR A 17 -10.28 -7.29 3.41
C THR A 17 -10.31 -7.56 1.91
N LEU A 18 -9.55 -6.80 1.11
CA LEU A 18 -9.49 -6.97 -0.34
C LEU A 18 -8.75 -8.26 -0.74
N LYS A 19 -7.69 -8.63 -0.02
CA LYS A 19 -7.01 -9.92 -0.19
C LYS A 19 -7.96 -11.09 0.03
N GLY A 20 -8.81 -11.05 1.07
CA GLY A 20 -9.84 -12.06 1.31
C GLY A 20 -10.89 -12.16 0.18
N LYS A 21 -11.07 -11.08 -0.59
CA LYS A 21 -11.97 -11.03 -1.75
C LYS A 21 -11.27 -11.27 -3.09
N ASN A 22 -10.00 -11.72 -3.09
CA ASN A 22 -9.18 -11.85 -4.30
C ASN A 22 -9.14 -10.57 -5.15
N THR A 23 -9.23 -9.39 -4.51
CA THR A 23 -9.17 -8.09 -5.18
C THR A 23 -7.77 -7.51 -5.06
N LYS A 24 -7.15 -7.15 -6.20
CA LYS A 24 -5.83 -6.49 -6.22
C LYS A 24 -5.92 -5.12 -5.56
N PHE A 25 -5.01 -4.83 -4.64
CA PHE A 25 -4.91 -3.53 -3.95
C PHE A 25 -3.44 -3.13 -3.80
N MET A 26 -3.11 -1.90 -4.20
CA MET A 26 -1.74 -1.42 -4.31
C MET A 26 -1.69 0.06 -3.92
N LEU A 27 -0.57 0.50 -3.35
CA LEU A 27 -0.27 1.91 -3.10
C LEU A 27 0.76 2.40 -4.11
N CYS A 28 0.77 3.70 -4.39
CA CYS A 28 1.81 4.28 -5.23
C CYS A 28 2.20 5.69 -4.77
N SER A 29 3.38 6.13 -5.17
CA SER A 29 3.88 7.50 -4.93
C SER A 29 3.88 7.89 -3.45
N LEU A 30 4.24 6.95 -2.56
CA LEU A 30 4.39 7.25 -1.13
C LEU A 30 5.60 8.17 -0.92
N PRO A 31 5.47 9.25 -0.12
CA PRO A 31 6.60 10.05 0.33
C PRO A 31 7.62 9.17 1.08
N GLU A 32 8.92 9.42 0.91
CA GLU A 32 10.01 8.64 1.53
C GLU A 32 9.79 8.33 3.03
N PRO A 33 9.47 9.31 3.90
CA PRO A 33 9.26 9.01 5.32
C PRO A 33 8.09 8.05 5.59
N ILE A 34 7.05 8.07 4.74
CA ILE A 34 5.90 7.16 4.88
C ILE A 34 6.27 5.79 4.32
N LYS A 35 7.04 5.75 3.24
CA LYS A 35 7.52 4.50 2.64
C LYS A 35 8.38 3.71 3.63
N GLU A 36 9.34 4.37 4.29
CA GLU A 36 10.17 3.73 5.32
C GLU A 36 9.32 3.17 6.47
N ILE A 37 8.30 3.91 6.94
CA ILE A 37 7.40 3.43 8.00
C ILE A 37 6.64 2.19 7.55
N VAL A 38 6.17 2.15 6.30
CA VAL A 38 5.48 0.99 5.71
C VAL A 38 6.42 -0.22 5.60
N GLU A 39 7.67 -0.02 5.18
CA GLU A 39 8.70 -1.06 5.08
C GLU A 39 9.09 -1.60 6.46
N ILE A 40 9.34 -0.72 7.44
CA ILE A 40 9.67 -1.10 8.82
C ILE A 40 8.51 -1.88 9.47
N ALA A 41 7.27 -1.47 9.21
CA ALA A 41 6.08 -2.18 9.69
C ALA A 41 5.83 -3.51 8.95
N GLY A 42 6.57 -3.80 7.88
CA GLY A 42 6.41 -4.99 7.03
C GLY A 42 5.12 -4.99 6.21
N PHE A 43 4.53 -3.82 5.97
CA PHE A 43 3.28 -3.69 5.21
C PHE A 43 3.49 -3.87 3.72
N ASP A 44 4.71 -3.65 3.22
CA ASP A 44 5.14 -3.94 1.85
C ASP A 44 5.00 -5.43 1.49
N LYS A 45 4.99 -6.32 2.48
CA LYS A 45 4.76 -7.77 2.29
C LYS A 45 3.28 -8.13 2.10
N ILE A 46 2.39 -7.19 2.38
CA ILE A 46 0.92 -7.37 2.36
C ILE A 46 0.30 -6.53 1.25
N ILE A 47 0.89 -5.37 0.96
CA ILE A 47 0.39 -4.36 0.04
C ILE A 47 1.52 -4.03 -0.93
N ASP A 48 1.28 -4.19 -2.22
CA ASP A 48 2.25 -3.77 -3.24
C ASP A 48 2.38 -2.24 -3.21
N VAL A 49 3.61 -1.76 -3.14
CA VAL A 49 3.94 -0.32 -3.16
C VAL A 49 4.76 0.00 -4.40
N LEU A 50 4.19 0.77 -5.30
CA LEU A 50 4.79 1.11 -6.59
C LEU A 50 5.28 2.56 -6.63
N GLN A 51 6.29 2.82 -7.46
CA GLN A 51 6.94 4.13 -7.50
C GLN A 51 6.03 5.23 -8.07
N SER A 52 5.10 4.89 -8.97
CA SER A 52 4.25 5.86 -9.64
C SER A 52 2.84 5.34 -9.89
N ARG A 53 1.90 6.28 -10.10
CA ARG A 53 0.53 5.94 -10.52
C ARG A 53 0.52 5.17 -11.84
N THR A 54 1.40 5.52 -12.78
CA THR A 54 1.51 4.83 -14.08
C THR A 54 1.87 3.36 -13.88
N ALA A 55 2.92 3.07 -13.10
CA ALA A 55 3.33 1.70 -12.80
C ALA A 55 2.21 0.90 -12.12
N ALA A 56 1.45 1.52 -11.22
CA ALA A 56 0.31 0.87 -10.57
C ALA A 56 -0.83 0.54 -11.52
N VAL A 57 -1.15 1.45 -12.44
CA VAL A 57 -2.18 1.19 -13.45
C VAL A 57 -1.76 0.08 -14.41
N GLU A 58 -0.48 0.03 -14.79
CA GLU A 58 0.04 -1.05 -15.63
C GLU A 58 0.00 -2.41 -14.94
N ALA A 59 0.37 -2.48 -13.66
CA ALA A 59 0.32 -3.71 -12.86
C ALA A 59 -1.10 -4.29 -12.67
N ILE A 60 -2.14 -3.46 -12.77
CA ILE A 60 -3.54 -3.90 -12.66
C ILE A 60 -4.09 -4.39 -14.01
N LYS A 61 -3.54 -3.90 -15.13
CA LYS A 61 -3.99 -4.27 -16.49
C LYS A 61 -3.49 -5.64 -16.95
N GLY A 62 -2.42 -6.16 -16.34
CA GLY A 62 -1.96 -7.54 -16.51
C GLY A 62 -2.70 -8.52 -15.61
#